data_AF-A0A970ALB5-F1
#
_entry.id   AF-A0A970ALB5-F1
#
_cell.length_a   1.000
_cell.length_b   1.000
_cell.length_c   1.000
_cell.angle_alpha   90.00
_cell.angle_beta   90.00
_cell.angle_gamma   90.00
#
_symmetry.space_group_name_H-M   'P 1'
#
loop_
_entity.id
_entity.type
_entity.pdbx_description
1 polymer ?
#
loop_
_entity_poly.entity_id
_entity_poly.type
_entity_poly.pdbx_seq_one_letter_code
_entity_poly.pdbx_strand_id
1 'polypeptide(L)'
;MQSKLGVVSIIFLLLCSGIVSAQISEQQLVDLLITLGDSNPMVAWEAHRNLQKLAPEYLTLNEVALEKVLPKLADPTVRDNVINLFLRAPESGVSLLINTIKDSETSILLKDQAIQLLGKMTGETQQIVAVLVELLENEQTPYLIRVSASDMLANLEVADQSELVTRALEEAKYLNQYIYNEQIVFRIDNNLAEPLDNHLVVGVLAIPELDIKLEDLAVVDDQGNRIQARIRELASWSSGSPRVVEISLAVSLDAHGVATYYLQLSGTTGFASNINNNAVSFSFFGEGISGFTDLDLPYQEGWSNLMIVAKDGSGQFDSVQAAIDAVPENNKERVYIYIKNGVYKEKITVPENKPFISLIGESSEGTILTYDDSARTIGPDGKELGTTGSSSFFAKADDFTAENITFQNTAGMYAGQAVAIRTYGDRCIFNNCRFLGYQDTLYVTGGRQYFVNCYIKGDVDFIFGDATAVFENCDIVATNRREGGYITAASTPETSEFGYLIINSRLIGEGEANKFYLGRPWRPYGAVAIINSWIGDHIRPEGWHNWSNPANEQTARYVEYNNSGPGAATERRVPWSTVLTAEEAARYTVENVLRGNDGWNPKLRD
;
A
#
# COMPACT_ATOMS: atom_id res chain seq x y z
N MET A 1 -10.53 0.83 -22.48
CA MET A 1 -10.84 2.28 -22.37
C MET A 1 -12.29 2.64 -22.76
N GLN A 2 -12.99 1.85 -23.59
CA GLN A 2 -14.40 2.14 -23.96
C GLN A 2 -15.47 1.64 -22.96
N SER A 3 -15.17 0.72 -22.05
CA SER A 3 -16.14 0.22 -21.04
C SER A 3 -16.24 1.09 -19.78
N LYS A 4 -15.13 1.69 -19.31
CA LYS A 4 -15.12 2.64 -18.17
C LYS A 4 -15.87 3.95 -18.47
N LEU A 5 -15.97 4.36 -19.73
CA LEU A 5 -16.75 5.54 -20.13
C LEU A 5 -18.27 5.28 -20.19
N GLY A 6 -18.71 4.02 -20.34
CA GLY A 6 -20.13 3.69 -20.56
C GLY A 6 -21.00 3.89 -19.31
N VAL A 7 -20.48 3.53 -18.14
CA VAL A 7 -21.22 3.61 -16.86
C VAL A 7 -21.28 5.05 -16.35
N VAL A 8 -20.17 5.79 -16.46
CA VAL A 8 -20.08 7.20 -16.04
C VAL A 8 -20.95 8.11 -16.92
N SER A 9 -21.06 7.83 -18.23
CA SER A 9 -21.80 8.69 -19.17
C SER A 9 -23.33 8.57 -19.06
N ILE A 10 -23.86 7.41 -18.68
CA ILE A 10 -25.32 7.20 -18.54
C ILE A 10 -25.84 7.80 -17.24
N ILE A 11 -25.04 7.80 -16.17
CA ILE A 11 -25.37 8.43 -14.89
C ILE A 11 -25.35 9.97 -15.03
N PHE A 12 -24.41 10.53 -15.80
CA PHE A 12 -24.32 11.96 -16.06
C PHE A 12 -25.55 12.54 -16.81
N LEU A 13 -26.14 11.76 -17.74
CA LEU A 13 -27.28 12.19 -18.56
C LEU A 13 -28.62 12.17 -17.81
N LEU A 14 -28.81 11.28 -16.85
CA LEU A 14 -30.06 11.20 -16.07
C LEU A 14 -30.13 12.25 -14.95
N LEU A 15 -28.99 12.60 -14.34
CA LEU A 15 -28.91 13.51 -13.18
C LEU A 15 -29.12 15.00 -13.50
N CYS A 16 -28.97 15.42 -14.76
CA CYS A 16 -29.22 16.81 -15.17
C CYS A 16 -30.69 17.16 -15.41
N SER A 17 -31.62 16.20 -15.41
CA SER A 17 -32.99 16.43 -15.89
C SER A 17 -34.01 16.80 -14.81
N GLY A 18 -33.69 16.68 -13.52
CA GLY A 18 -34.61 17.08 -12.43
C GLY A 18 -35.95 16.33 -12.40
N ILE A 19 -36.07 15.20 -13.10
CA ILE A 19 -37.30 14.40 -13.11
C ILE A 19 -37.23 13.36 -11.98
N VAL A 20 -37.92 13.67 -10.88
CA VAL A 20 -38.23 12.71 -9.82
C VAL A 20 -39.37 11.80 -10.31
N SER A 21 -39.05 10.54 -10.65
CA SER A 21 -39.91 9.35 -10.44
C SER A 21 -39.36 8.03 -11.02
N ALA A 22 -38.13 7.97 -11.55
CA ALA A 22 -37.57 6.69 -11.98
C ALA A 22 -37.11 5.87 -10.75
N GLN A 23 -37.68 4.68 -10.55
CA GLN A 23 -37.11 3.67 -9.65
C GLN A 23 -35.66 3.43 -10.07
N ILE A 24 -34.70 3.64 -9.15
CA ILE A 24 -33.31 3.27 -9.38
C ILE A 24 -33.25 1.76 -9.64
N SER A 25 -32.57 1.35 -10.71
CA SER A 25 -32.40 -0.08 -10.97
C SER A 25 -31.48 -0.69 -9.91
N GLU A 26 -31.63 -1.99 -9.67
CA GLU A 26 -30.74 -2.70 -8.74
C GLU A 26 -29.27 -2.59 -9.17
N GLN A 27 -28.99 -2.66 -10.47
CA GLN A 27 -27.64 -2.49 -10.99
C GLN A 27 -27.10 -1.08 -10.73
N GLN A 28 -27.91 -0.03 -10.89
CA GLN A 28 -27.49 1.34 -10.60
C GLN A 28 -27.19 1.54 -9.10
N LEU A 29 -27.96 0.87 -8.24
CA LEU A 29 -27.70 0.88 -6.79
C LEU A 29 -26.39 0.14 -6.45
N VAL A 30 -26.15 -1.02 -7.06
CA VAL A 30 -24.90 -1.79 -6.93
C VAL A 30 -23.70 -0.94 -7.40
N ASP A 31 -23.81 -0.31 -8.56
CA ASP A 31 -22.74 0.53 -9.10
C ASP A 31 -22.43 1.71 -8.18
N LEU A 32 -23.47 2.37 -7.64
CA LEU A 32 -23.31 3.44 -6.65
C LEU A 32 -22.68 2.96 -5.35
N LEU A 33 -23.10 1.79 -4.85
CA LEU A 33 -22.52 1.17 -3.66
C LEU A 33 -21.03 0.87 -3.87
N ILE A 34 -20.67 0.22 -4.98
CA ILE A 34 -19.28 -0.02 -5.35
C ILE A 34 -18.51 1.30 -5.41
N THR A 35 -19.06 2.30 -6.08
CA THR A 35 -18.44 3.62 -6.23
C THR A 35 -18.23 4.32 -4.88
N LEU A 36 -19.07 4.06 -3.87
CA LEU A 36 -18.86 4.59 -2.51
C LEU A 36 -17.56 4.08 -1.87
N GLY A 37 -17.06 2.92 -2.31
CA GLY A 37 -15.78 2.34 -1.89
C GLY A 37 -14.57 2.85 -2.68
N ASP A 38 -14.77 3.73 -3.67
CA ASP A 38 -13.70 4.26 -4.52
C ASP A 38 -12.65 5.02 -3.70
N SER A 39 -11.38 4.81 -4.03
CA SER A 39 -10.26 5.50 -3.39
C SER A 39 -10.20 6.97 -3.80
N ASN A 40 -10.81 7.35 -4.93
CA ASN A 40 -11.04 8.73 -5.30
C ASN A 40 -12.20 9.31 -4.47
N PRO A 41 -11.92 10.26 -3.57
CA PRO A 41 -12.91 10.79 -2.63
C PRO A 41 -14.05 11.54 -3.32
N MET A 42 -13.82 12.15 -4.49
CA MET A 42 -14.85 12.91 -5.20
C MET A 42 -15.87 11.94 -5.79
N VAL A 43 -15.38 10.84 -6.37
CA VAL A 43 -16.19 9.77 -6.94
C VAL A 43 -16.99 9.07 -5.84
N ALA A 44 -16.35 8.74 -4.72
CA ALA A 44 -17.01 8.18 -3.53
C ALA A 44 -18.02 9.14 -2.90
N TRP A 45 -17.73 10.44 -2.85
CA TRP A 45 -18.63 11.45 -2.30
C TRP A 45 -19.85 11.72 -3.19
N GLU A 46 -19.68 11.74 -4.51
CA GLU A 46 -20.80 11.81 -5.45
C GLU A 46 -21.71 10.59 -5.31
N ALA A 47 -21.12 9.39 -5.19
CA ALA A 47 -21.84 8.17 -4.91
C ALA A 47 -22.60 8.25 -3.57
N HIS A 48 -21.95 8.73 -2.50
CA HIS A 48 -22.57 8.96 -1.20
C HIS A 48 -23.78 9.89 -1.29
N ARG A 49 -23.65 11.04 -1.98
CA ARG A 49 -24.76 12.00 -2.14
C ARG A 49 -25.91 11.43 -2.95
N ASN A 50 -25.62 10.64 -3.97
CA ASN A 50 -26.63 9.98 -4.77
C ASN A 50 -27.35 8.90 -3.96
N LEU A 51 -26.61 8.07 -3.20
CA LEU A 51 -27.17 7.09 -2.27
C LEU A 51 -28.02 7.76 -1.18
N GLN A 52 -27.56 8.86 -0.58
CA GLN A 52 -28.31 9.60 0.44
C GLN A 52 -29.68 10.08 -0.06
N LYS A 53 -29.80 10.38 -1.35
CA LYS A 53 -31.05 10.83 -1.99
C LYS A 53 -31.93 9.66 -2.44
N LEU A 54 -31.32 8.58 -2.93
CA LEU A 54 -32.01 7.51 -3.66
C LEU A 54 -32.30 6.29 -2.78
N ALA A 55 -31.39 5.95 -1.87
CA ALA A 55 -31.43 4.75 -1.03
C ALA A 55 -30.61 4.95 0.26
N PRO A 56 -30.98 5.90 1.14
CA PRO A 56 -30.19 6.28 2.31
C PRO A 56 -29.94 5.13 3.30
N GLU A 57 -30.81 4.12 3.33
CA GLU A 57 -30.66 2.92 4.14
C GLU A 57 -29.40 2.11 3.80
N TYR A 58 -28.91 2.21 2.56
CA TYR A 58 -27.70 1.53 2.09
C TYR A 58 -26.40 2.20 2.54
N LEU A 59 -26.44 3.46 3.00
CA LEU A 59 -25.28 4.16 3.55
C LEU A 59 -24.81 3.61 4.90
N THR A 60 -25.67 2.86 5.58
CA THR A 60 -25.33 2.17 6.81
C THR A 60 -24.43 0.95 6.59
N LEU A 61 -24.25 0.52 5.33
CA LEU A 61 -23.46 -0.66 4.95
C LEU A 61 -23.86 -1.91 5.74
N ASN A 62 -25.15 -2.06 6.02
CA ASN A 62 -25.72 -3.27 6.63
C ASN A 62 -25.58 -4.50 5.71
N GLU A 63 -25.92 -5.69 6.21
CA GLU A 63 -25.80 -6.94 5.44
C GLU A 63 -26.50 -6.88 4.07
N VAL A 64 -27.67 -6.26 3.98
CA VAL A 64 -28.43 -6.11 2.71
C VAL A 64 -27.65 -5.30 1.68
N ALA A 65 -26.93 -4.25 2.12
CA ALA A 65 -26.10 -3.45 1.24
C ALA A 65 -24.84 -4.19 0.79
N LEU A 66 -24.18 -4.88 1.71
CA LEU A 66 -22.95 -5.63 1.41
C LEU A 66 -23.22 -6.86 0.53
N GLU A 67 -24.35 -7.54 0.70
CA GLU A 67 -24.76 -8.69 -0.12
C GLU A 67 -24.86 -8.32 -1.61
N LYS A 68 -25.31 -7.10 -1.91
CA LYS A 68 -25.41 -6.60 -3.30
C LYS A 68 -24.08 -6.45 -4.01
N VAL A 69 -23.02 -6.14 -3.27
CA VAL A 69 -21.68 -5.89 -3.83
C VAL A 69 -20.73 -7.07 -3.66
N LEU A 70 -21.06 -8.03 -2.80
CA LEU A 70 -20.26 -9.22 -2.53
C LEU A 70 -19.83 -9.99 -3.80
N PRO A 71 -20.70 -10.28 -4.79
CA PRO A 71 -20.28 -11.00 -6.00
C PRO A 71 -19.19 -10.27 -6.79
N LYS A 72 -19.08 -8.94 -6.63
CA LYS A 72 -18.10 -8.09 -7.29
C LYS A 72 -16.74 -8.11 -6.61
N LEU A 73 -16.60 -8.77 -5.46
CA LEU A 73 -15.30 -9.05 -4.86
C LEU A 73 -14.42 -9.93 -5.78
N ALA A 74 -15.03 -10.78 -6.60
CA ALA A 74 -14.31 -11.57 -7.61
C ALA A 74 -13.87 -10.73 -8.83
N ASP A 75 -14.45 -9.55 -9.05
CA ASP A 75 -14.20 -8.69 -10.21
C ASP A 75 -13.03 -7.74 -9.94
N PRO A 76 -11.83 -7.97 -10.52
CA PRO A 76 -10.64 -7.18 -10.22
C PRO A 76 -10.78 -5.70 -10.57
N THR A 77 -11.72 -5.33 -11.44
CA THR A 77 -11.89 -3.92 -11.85
C THR A 77 -12.51 -3.05 -10.78
N VAL A 78 -13.21 -3.66 -9.83
CA VAL A 78 -13.96 -2.98 -8.75
C VAL A 78 -13.70 -3.60 -7.37
N ARG A 79 -12.91 -4.66 -7.29
CA ARG A 79 -12.61 -5.44 -6.08
C ARG A 79 -12.16 -4.56 -4.92
N ASP A 80 -11.22 -3.67 -5.14
CA ASP A 80 -10.68 -2.82 -4.07
C ASP A 80 -11.73 -1.89 -3.48
N ASN A 81 -12.63 -1.39 -4.35
CA ASN A 81 -13.77 -0.61 -3.89
C ASN A 81 -14.70 -1.46 -3.02
N VAL A 82 -14.98 -2.70 -3.41
CA VAL A 82 -15.78 -3.63 -2.61
C VAL A 82 -15.09 -3.94 -1.28
N ILE A 83 -13.78 -4.21 -1.27
CA ILE A 83 -12.97 -4.42 -0.06
C ILE A 83 -13.13 -3.22 0.89
N ASN A 84 -12.96 -2.00 0.38
CA ASN A 84 -13.08 -0.77 1.17
C ASN A 84 -14.46 -0.62 1.82
N LEU A 85 -15.54 -1.10 1.19
CA LEU A 85 -16.88 -1.08 1.78
C LEU A 85 -16.98 -2.04 2.96
N PHE A 86 -16.50 -3.28 2.80
CA PHE A 86 -16.53 -4.29 3.86
C PHE A 86 -15.67 -3.88 5.07
N LEU A 87 -14.51 -3.25 4.83
CA LEU A 87 -13.66 -2.73 5.91
C LEU A 87 -14.30 -1.59 6.71
N ARG A 88 -15.26 -0.86 6.12
CA ARG A 88 -16.03 0.20 6.80
C ARG A 88 -17.20 -0.34 7.63
N ALA A 89 -17.58 -1.60 7.46
CA ALA A 89 -18.70 -2.23 8.15
C ALA A 89 -18.35 -3.66 8.64
N PRO A 90 -17.35 -3.80 9.54
CA PRO A 90 -16.80 -5.10 9.89
C PRO A 90 -17.81 -6.06 10.52
N GLU A 91 -18.70 -5.56 11.41
CA GLU A 91 -19.72 -6.38 12.07
C GLU A 91 -20.70 -7.03 11.06
N SER A 92 -21.16 -6.28 10.05
CA SER A 92 -22.07 -6.81 9.02
C SER A 92 -21.34 -7.63 7.95
N GLY A 93 -20.07 -7.33 7.69
CA GLY A 93 -19.30 -7.98 6.63
C GLY A 93 -18.82 -9.40 6.97
N VAL A 94 -18.40 -9.64 8.21
CA VAL A 94 -17.80 -10.93 8.60
C VAL A 94 -18.79 -12.09 8.44
N SER A 95 -20.02 -11.95 8.96
CA SER A 95 -21.06 -12.98 8.86
C SER A 95 -21.37 -13.34 7.40
N LEU A 96 -21.45 -12.32 6.54
CA LEU A 96 -21.74 -12.50 5.13
C LEU A 96 -20.63 -13.26 4.41
N LEU A 97 -19.36 -12.88 4.61
CA LEU A 97 -18.20 -13.53 4.01
C LEU A 97 -18.08 -15.00 4.44
N ILE A 98 -18.33 -15.30 5.72
CA ILE A 98 -18.33 -16.67 6.22
C ILE A 98 -19.39 -17.52 5.50
N ASN A 99 -20.60 -17.00 5.32
CA ASN A 99 -21.65 -17.71 4.61
C ASN A 99 -21.26 -17.97 3.14
N THR A 100 -20.64 -17.00 2.47
CA THR A 100 -20.12 -17.13 1.10
C THR A 100 -19.05 -18.22 0.97
N ILE A 101 -18.16 -18.30 1.96
CA ILE A 101 -17.10 -19.30 1.99
C ILE A 101 -17.68 -20.72 2.11
N LYS A 102 -18.71 -20.88 2.95
CA LYS A 102 -19.35 -22.18 3.24
C LYS A 102 -20.31 -22.65 2.16
N ASP A 103 -20.84 -21.75 1.34
CA ASP A 103 -21.78 -22.09 0.27
C ASP A 103 -21.11 -22.95 -0.82
N SER A 104 -21.66 -24.13 -1.10
CA SER A 104 -21.12 -25.06 -2.10
C SER A 104 -21.18 -24.52 -3.53
N GLU A 105 -22.16 -23.66 -3.83
CA GLU A 105 -22.39 -23.12 -5.18
C GLU A 105 -21.50 -21.90 -5.50
N THR A 106 -20.91 -21.29 -4.47
CA THR A 106 -20.01 -20.14 -4.64
C THR A 106 -18.69 -20.57 -5.30
N SER A 107 -18.25 -19.78 -6.28
CA SER A 107 -17.02 -20.04 -7.04
C SER A 107 -15.77 -20.02 -6.16
N ILE A 108 -14.76 -20.83 -6.53
CA ILE A 108 -13.48 -20.89 -5.82
C ILE A 108 -12.82 -19.50 -5.75
N LEU A 109 -12.90 -18.70 -6.82
CA LEU A 109 -12.34 -17.35 -6.85
C LEU A 109 -13.02 -16.43 -5.81
N LEU A 110 -14.35 -16.43 -5.72
CA LEU A 110 -15.05 -15.58 -4.77
C LEU A 110 -14.78 -16.03 -3.31
N LYS A 111 -14.68 -17.34 -3.06
CA LYS A 111 -14.30 -17.89 -1.75
C LYS A 111 -12.90 -17.48 -1.33
N ASP A 112 -11.94 -17.56 -2.25
CA ASP A 112 -10.57 -17.12 -2.01
C ASP A 112 -10.51 -15.64 -1.62
N GLN A 113 -11.15 -14.77 -2.41
CA GLN A 113 -11.18 -13.34 -2.13
C GLN A 113 -11.91 -13.01 -0.82
N ALA A 114 -12.94 -13.77 -0.47
CA ALA A 114 -13.63 -13.64 0.82
C ALA A 114 -12.72 -14.01 2.00
N ILE A 115 -11.92 -15.07 1.88
CA ILE A 115 -10.93 -15.48 2.91
C ILE A 115 -9.86 -14.41 3.10
N GLN A 116 -9.33 -13.87 2.00
CA GLN A 116 -8.34 -12.79 2.03
C GLN A 116 -8.90 -11.52 2.68
N LEU A 117 -10.16 -11.18 2.39
CA LEU A 117 -10.82 -10.02 3.00
C LEU A 117 -11.07 -10.22 4.50
N LEU A 118 -11.45 -11.41 4.96
CA LEU A 118 -11.55 -11.71 6.40
C LEU A 118 -10.22 -11.44 7.13
N GLY A 119 -9.08 -11.62 6.45
CA GLY A 119 -7.74 -11.26 6.95
C GLY A 119 -7.52 -9.81 7.29
N LYS A 120 -8.23 -8.93 6.61
CA LYS A 120 -8.11 -7.50 6.79
C LYS A 120 -9.08 -6.98 7.85
N MET A 121 -9.96 -7.83 8.39
CA MET A 121 -11.03 -7.45 9.31
C MET A 121 -10.66 -7.81 10.76
N THR A 122 -10.68 -6.82 11.66
CA THR A 122 -10.14 -6.95 13.03
C THR A 122 -11.20 -7.17 14.12
N GLY A 123 -12.50 -7.20 13.77
CA GLY A 123 -13.60 -7.17 14.74
C GLY A 123 -14.05 -8.53 15.31
N GLU A 124 -13.76 -9.65 14.64
CA GLU A 124 -14.40 -10.97 14.92
C GLU A 124 -13.40 -12.15 14.85
N THR A 125 -12.19 -11.97 15.38
CA THR A 125 -11.06 -12.91 15.22
C THR A 125 -11.40 -14.35 15.62
N GLN A 126 -12.20 -14.59 16.66
CA GLN A 126 -12.56 -15.94 17.10
C GLN A 126 -13.44 -16.68 16.08
N GLN A 127 -14.43 -16.00 15.50
CA GLN A 127 -15.32 -16.58 14.51
C GLN A 127 -14.58 -16.88 13.20
N ILE A 128 -13.66 -15.98 12.81
CA ILE A 128 -12.81 -16.14 11.63
C ILE A 128 -11.90 -17.36 11.80
N VAL A 129 -11.19 -17.49 12.92
CA VAL A 129 -10.31 -18.63 13.22
C VAL A 129 -11.06 -19.97 13.12
N ALA A 130 -12.26 -20.06 13.69
CA ALA A 130 -13.05 -21.29 13.68
C ALA A 130 -13.37 -21.76 12.25
N VAL A 131 -13.73 -20.84 11.36
CA VAL A 131 -14.05 -21.15 9.96
C VAL A 131 -12.81 -21.57 9.18
N LEU A 132 -11.66 -20.92 9.39
CA LEU A 132 -10.41 -21.28 8.71
C LEU A 132 -9.92 -22.67 9.09
N VAL A 133 -10.01 -23.03 10.37
CA VAL A 133 -9.68 -24.38 10.86
C VAL A 133 -10.62 -25.42 10.23
N GLU A 134 -11.93 -25.16 10.18
CA GLU A 134 -12.92 -26.04 9.54
C GLU A 134 -12.60 -26.29 8.06
N LEU A 135 -12.19 -25.25 7.32
CA LEU A 135 -11.79 -25.38 5.92
C LEU A 135 -10.54 -26.25 5.76
N LEU A 136 -9.55 -26.09 6.65
CA LEU A 136 -8.28 -26.83 6.61
C LEU A 136 -8.46 -28.32 6.89
N GLU A 137 -9.25 -28.66 7.91
CA GLU A 137 -9.53 -30.04 8.33
C GLU A 137 -10.43 -30.80 7.35
N ASN A 138 -11.25 -30.10 6.57
CA ASN A 138 -12.13 -30.73 5.58
C ASN A 138 -11.38 -31.08 4.28
N GLU A 139 -11.10 -32.37 4.08
CA GLU A 139 -10.42 -32.89 2.88
C GLU A 139 -11.18 -32.65 1.56
N GLN A 140 -12.49 -32.43 1.61
CA GLN A 140 -13.30 -32.12 0.43
C GLN A 140 -13.24 -30.64 0.04
N THR A 141 -12.66 -29.78 0.90
CA THR A 141 -12.42 -28.38 0.57
C THR A 141 -11.40 -28.30 -0.57
N PRO A 142 -11.67 -27.52 -1.64
CA PRO A 142 -10.73 -27.34 -2.74
C PRO A 142 -9.34 -26.93 -2.23
N TYR A 143 -8.29 -27.52 -2.80
CA TYR A 143 -6.91 -27.34 -2.35
C TYR A 143 -6.51 -25.86 -2.19
N LEU A 144 -6.84 -25.01 -3.17
CA LEU A 144 -6.54 -23.57 -3.13
C LEU A 144 -7.20 -22.86 -1.95
N ILE A 145 -8.43 -23.24 -1.60
CA ILE A 145 -9.15 -22.67 -0.45
C ILE A 145 -8.48 -23.08 0.86
N ARG A 146 -7.95 -24.30 0.94
CA ARG A 146 -7.17 -24.78 2.09
C ARG A 146 -5.82 -24.04 2.20
N VAL A 147 -5.15 -23.74 1.08
CA VAL A 147 -3.92 -22.93 1.07
C VAL A 147 -4.21 -21.52 1.58
N SER A 148 -5.20 -20.82 1.01
CA SER A 148 -5.56 -19.47 1.45
C SER A 148 -6.01 -19.44 2.90
N ALA A 149 -6.71 -20.47 3.38
CA ALA A 149 -7.07 -20.59 4.78
C ALA A 149 -5.86 -20.81 5.70
N SER A 150 -4.87 -21.58 5.25
CA SER A 150 -3.62 -21.85 5.98
C SER A 150 -2.80 -20.58 6.14
N ASP A 151 -2.58 -19.86 5.04
CA ASP A 151 -1.81 -18.61 5.01
C ASP A 151 -2.46 -17.54 5.88
N MET A 152 -3.76 -17.37 5.73
CA MET A 152 -4.56 -16.46 6.53
C MET A 152 -4.52 -16.82 8.04
N LEU A 153 -4.70 -18.09 8.39
CA LEU A 153 -4.63 -18.56 9.78
C LEU A 153 -3.25 -18.34 10.41
N ALA A 154 -2.18 -18.44 9.62
CA ALA A 154 -0.81 -18.15 10.07
C ALA A 154 -0.56 -16.67 10.35
N ASN A 155 -1.27 -15.77 9.65
CA ASN A 155 -1.10 -14.31 9.73
C ASN A 155 -2.02 -13.64 10.77
N LEU A 156 -2.99 -14.35 11.34
CA LEU A 156 -3.84 -13.82 12.41
C LEU A 156 -3.07 -13.73 13.74
N GLU A 157 -2.99 -12.54 14.34
CA GLU A 157 -2.49 -12.32 15.70
C GLU A 157 -3.47 -12.89 16.74
N VAL A 158 -3.57 -14.21 16.86
CA VAL A 158 -4.38 -14.85 17.91
C VAL A 158 -3.57 -14.87 19.20
N ALA A 159 -4.00 -14.07 20.19
CA ALA A 159 -3.34 -13.90 21.49
C ALA A 159 -3.18 -15.19 22.33
N ASP A 160 -3.81 -16.28 21.91
CA ASP A 160 -3.64 -17.62 22.48
C ASP A 160 -3.75 -18.63 21.33
N GLN A 161 -2.62 -19.16 20.86
CA GLN A 161 -2.64 -20.24 19.87
C GLN A 161 -3.18 -21.51 20.55
N SER A 162 -4.51 -21.66 20.52
CA SER A 162 -5.16 -22.87 20.97
C SER A 162 -4.54 -24.09 20.28
N GLU A 163 -4.45 -25.22 20.98
CA GLU A 163 -3.91 -26.50 20.47
C GLU A 163 -4.52 -26.89 19.11
N LEU A 164 -5.77 -26.48 18.85
CA LEU A 164 -6.49 -26.64 17.58
C LEU A 164 -5.83 -25.89 16.41
N VAL A 165 -5.43 -24.63 16.60
CA VAL A 165 -4.79 -23.82 15.55
C VAL A 165 -3.41 -24.38 15.24
N THR A 166 -2.64 -24.74 16.25
CA THR A 166 -1.33 -25.36 16.08
C THR A 166 -1.44 -26.68 15.31
N ARG A 167 -2.38 -27.56 15.69
CA ARG A 167 -2.62 -28.83 14.99
C ARG A 167 -3.06 -28.62 13.54
N ALA A 168 -4.00 -27.71 13.28
CA ALA A 168 -4.46 -27.40 11.93
C ALA A 168 -3.32 -26.89 11.02
N LEU A 169 -2.46 -26.02 11.55
CA LEU A 169 -1.27 -25.54 10.83
C LEU A 169 -0.23 -26.64 10.64
N GLU A 170 -0.07 -27.57 11.60
CA GLU A 170 0.81 -28.74 11.47
C GLU A 170 0.34 -29.71 10.38
N GLU A 171 -0.96 -30.01 10.31
CA GLU A 171 -1.56 -30.82 9.26
C GLU A 171 -1.50 -30.13 7.90
N ALA A 172 -1.58 -28.79 7.87
CA ALA A 172 -1.49 -27.96 6.66
C ALA A 172 -0.06 -27.73 6.13
N LYS A 173 1.00 -28.14 6.85
CA LYS A 173 2.43 -27.98 6.44
C LYS A 173 2.75 -28.55 5.05
N TYR A 174 1.91 -29.44 4.52
CA TYR A 174 2.08 -30.07 3.22
C TYR A 174 1.41 -29.31 2.05
N LEU A 175 0.50 -28.37 2.34
CA LEU A 175 -0.21 -27.58 1.32
C LEU A 175 0.68 -26.53 0.62
N ASN A 176 1.88 -26.26 1.15
CA ASN A 176 2.87 -25.36 0.57
C ASN A 176 4.00 -26.09 -0.21
N GLN A 177 3.83 -27.38 -0.52
CA GLN A 177 4.85 -28.20 -1.20
C GLN A 177 4.51 -28.37 -2.70
N TYR A 178 5.10 -27.54 -3.56
CA TYR A 178 4.78 -27.38 -4.99
C TYR A 178 5.27 -28.50 -5.94
N ILE A 179 5.67 -29.66 -5.43
CA ILE A 179 6.09 -30.80 -6.25
C ILE A 179 5.11 -31.94 -6.08
N TYR A 180 4.39 -32.25 -7.15
CA TYR A 180 3.50 -33.41 -7.24
C TYR A 180 3.93 -34.26 -8.43
N ASN A 181 4.25 -35.55 -8.23
CA ASN A 181 4.72 -36.46 -9.27
C ASN A 181 5.90 -35.92 -10.12
N GLU A 182 6.94 -35.36 -9.49
CA GLU A 182 8.11 -34.81 -10.19
C GLU A 182 7.77 -33.66 -11.16
N GLN A 183 6.65 -32.97 -10.91
CA GLN A 183 6.22 -31.81 -11.66
C GLN A 183 6.06 -30.62 -10.73
N ILE A 184 6.50 -29.46 -11.21
CA ILE A 184 6.16 -28.19 -10.60
C ILE A 184 4.98 -27.61 -11.37
N VAL A 185 3.85 -27.44 -10.67
CA VAL A 185 2.62 -26.91 -11.26
C VAL A 185 2.68 -25.39 -11.24
N PHE A 186 2.39 -24.77 -12.39
CA PHE A 186 2.21 -23.33 -12.47
C PHE A 186 1.00 -23.00 -13.35
N ARG A 187 0.27 -21.95 -12.96
CA ARG A 187 -0.97 -21.53 -13.60
C ARG A 187 -0.77 -20.20 -14.30
N ILE A 188 -1.35 -20.05 -15.49
CA ILE A 188 -1.39 -18.80 -16.23
C ILE A 188 -2.85 -18.42 -16.41
N ASP A 189 -3.18 -17.24 -15.91
CA ASP A 189 -4.51 -16.64 -16.01
C ASP A 189 -4.48 -15.49 -17.02
N ASN A 190 -5.35 -15.55 -18.02
CA ASN A 190 -5.63 -14.40 -18.87
C ASN A 190 -6.70 -13.53 -18.20
N ASN A 191 -6.32 -12.48 -17.48
CA ASN A 191 -7.30 -11.58 -16.87
C ASN A 191 -7.83 -10.50 -17.80
N LEU A 192 -7.37 -10.48 -19.06
CA LEU A 192 -7.85 -9.54 -20.05
C LEU A 192 -9.23 -9.97 -20.56
N ALA A 193 -10.03 -8.97 -20.93
CA ALA A 193 -11.32 -9.17 -21.60
C ALA A 193 -11.17 -9.61 -23.07
N GLU A 194 -9.93 -9.76 -23.54
CA GLU A 194 -9.57 -10.17 -24.89
C GLU A 194 -8.77 -11.48 -24.82
N PRO A 195 -8.88 -12.37 -25.83
CA PRO A 195 -8.07 -13.58 -25.89
C PRO A 195 -6.60 -13.24 -26.12
N LEU A 196 -5.71 -14.01 -25.47
CA LEU A 196 -4.29 -14.06 -25.79
C LEU A 196 -4.10 -15.00 -26.97
N ASP A 197 -3.41 -14.53 -28.01
CA ASP A 197 -2.92 -15.38 -29.10
C ASP A 197 -1.39 -15.31 -29.15
N ASN A 198 -0.72 -16.45 -28.97
CA ASN A 198 0.73 -16.61 -28.98
C ASN A 198 1.49 -15.58 -28.11
N HIS A 199 0.94 -15.22 -26.96
CA HIS A 199 1.57 -14.27 -26.05
C HIS A 199 2.73 -14.89 -25.29
N LEU A 200 3.85 -14.20 -25.24
CA LEU A 200 5.01 -14.64 -24.47
C LEU A 200 4.78 -14.38 -22.97
N VAL A 201 4.81 -15.45 -22.18
CA VAL A 201 4.76 -15.40 -20.72
C VAL A 201 6.13 -15.78 -20.18
N VAL A 202 6.62 -15.01 -19.21
CA VAL A 202 7.89 -15.26 -18.52
C VAL A 202 7.65 -15.46 -17.02
N GLY A 203 8.11 -16.59 -16.50
CA GLY A 203 8.06 -16.92 -15.08
C GLY A 203 9.44 -17.26 -14.56
N VAL A 204 9.73 -16.89 -13.32
CA VAL A 204 10.96 -17.28 -12.63
C VAL A 204 10.60 -18.35 -11.59
N LEU A 205 11.34 -19.45 -11.62
CA LEU A 205 11.12 -20.61 -10.79
C LEU A 205 12.41 -21.04 -10.10
N ALA A 206 12.35 -21.21 -8.78
CA ALA A 206 13.37 -21.93 -8.05
C ALA A 206 13.10 -23.44 -8.16
N ILE A 207 14.03 -24.18 -8.77
CA ILE A 207 13.98 -25.64 -8.85
C ILE A 207 14.79 -26.20 -7.68
N PRO A 208 14.22 -27.12 -6.86
CA PRO A 208 14.95 -27.74 -5.77
C PRO A 208 16.14 -28.55 -6.26
N GLU A 209 17.02 -28.88 -5.32
CA GLU A 209 18.24 -29.63 -5.57
C GLU A 209 17.96 -30.96 -6.28
N LEU A 210 18.31 -31.01 -7.57
CA LEU A 210 18.08 -32.14 -8.44
C LEU A 210 19.27 -32.28 -9.40
N ASP A 211 19.77 -33.49 -9.58
CA ASP A 211 20.81 -33.82 -10.57
C ASP A 211 20.19 -33.92 -11.98
N ILE A 212 19.55 -32.83 -12.41
CA ILE A 212 18.79 -32.72 -13.64
C ILE A 212 19.41 -31.60 -14.48
N LYS A 213 19.76 -31.89 -15.73
CA LYS A 213 20.30 -30.85 -16.61
C LYS A 213 19.17 -29.96 -17.10
N LEU A 214 19.51 -28.70 -17.37
CA LEU A 214 18.53 -27.72 -17.86
C LEU A 214 17.89 -28.14 -19.20
N GLU A 215 18.62 -28.92 -19.99
CA GLU A 215 18.16 -29.50 -21.28
C GLU A 215 17.13 -30.62 -21.13
N ASP A 216 17.04 -31.24 -19.94
CA ASP A 216 16.10 -32.32 -19.63
C ASP A 216 14.75 -31.79 -19.13
N LEU A 217 14.67 -30.52 -18.76
CA LEU A 217 13.44 -29.87 -18.33
C LEU A 217 12.50 -29.66 -19.52
N ALA A 218 11.22 -29.90 -19.29
CA ALA A 218 10.17 -29.67 -20.28
C ALA A 218 8.94 -29.03 -19.63
N VAL A 219 8.35 -28.05 -20.31
CA VAL A 219 7.01 -27.57 -19.97
C VAL A 219 5.99 -28.42 -20.70
N VAL A 220 4.99 -28.91 -20.00
CA VAL A 220 3.84 -29.61 -20.56
C VAL A 220 2.52 -28.98 -20.13
N ASP A 221 1.46 -29.17 -20.91
CA ASP A 221 0.09 -28.84 -20.51
C ASP A 221 -0.52 -29.93 -19.61
N ASP A 222 -1.79 -29.76 -19.22
CA ASP A 222 -2.58 -30.70 -18.43
C ASP A 222 -2.85 -32.05 -19.11
N GLN A 223 -2.65 -32.13 -20.42
CA GLN A 223 -2.73 -33.35 -21.22
C GLN A 223 -1.36 -34.03 -21.40
N GLY A 224 -0.28 -33.42 -20.89
CA GLY A 224 1.08 -33.90 -21.01
C GLY A 224 1.73 -33.60 -22.36
N ASN A 225 1.12 -32.75 -23.20
CA ASN A 225 1.72 -32.32 -24.46
C ASN A 225 2.84 -31.33 -24.19
N ARG A 226 3.96 -31.47 -24.91
CA ARG A 226 5.11 -30.58 -24.75
C ARG A 226 4.81 -29.20 -25.31
N ILE A 227 5.00 -28.18 -24.48
CA ILE A 227 4.87 -26.77 -24.84
C ILE A 227 6.24 -26.22 -25.23
N GLN A 228 6.29 -25.44 -26.30
CA GLN A 228 7.52 -24.79 -26.70
C GLN A 228 7.86 -23.68 -25.70
N ALA A 229 8.85 -23.96 -24.86
CA ALA A 229 9.34 -23.04 -23.84
C ALA A 229 10.87 -22.90 -23.94
N ARG A 230 11.36 -21.69 -23.67
CA ARG A 230 12.77 -21.42 -23.41
C ARG A 230 12.98 -21.48 -21.90
N ILE A 231 13.97 -22.26 -21.46
CA ILE A 231 14.37 -22.32 -20.07
C ILE A 231 15.80 -21.80 -19.98
N ARG A 232 16.06 -20.86 -19.08
CA ARG A 232 17.36 -20.22 -18.91
C ARG A 232 17.72 -20.20 -17.42
N GLU A 233 18.94 -20.61 -17.08
CA GLU A 233 19.43 -20.43 -15.71
C GLU A 233 19.71 -18.94 -15.44
N LEU A 234 19.14 -18.42 -14.36
CA LEU A 234 19.40 -17.07 -13.88
C LEU A 234 20.47 -17.07 -12.79
N ALA A 235 20.45 -18.09 -11.91
CA ALA A 235 21.44 -18.25 -10.87
C ALA A 235 21.62 -19.74 -10.51
N SER A 236 22.88 -20.11 -10.30
CA SER A 236 23.28 -21.36 -9.63
C SER A 236 24.30 -21.03 -8.54
N TRP A 237 24.23 -21.76 -7.44
CA TRP A 237 25.15 -21.62 -6.32
C TRP A 237 25.90 -22.94 -6.11
N SER A 238 27.13 -22.85 -5.58
CA SER A 238 27.90 -24.03 -5.17
C SER A 238 27.28 -24.67 -3.93
N SER A 239 27.30 -26.00 -3.89
CA SER A 239 26.84 -26.88 -2.79
C SER A 239 25.36 -26.73 -2.40
N GLY A 240 24.51 -27.59 -2.97
CA GLY A 240 23.20 -27.96 -2.39
C GLY A 240 22.14 -26.86 -2.33
N SER A 241 22.21 -25.85 -3.19
CA SER A 241 21.21 -24.77 -3.26
C SER A 241 20.33 -24.90 -4.52
N PRO A 242 19.05 -24.48 -4.46
CA PRO A 242 18.12 -24.55 -5.59
C PRO A 242 18.65 -23.75 -6.80
N ARG A 243 18.33 -24.19 -8.02
CA ARG A 243 18.66 -23.47 -9.26
C ARG A 243 17.52 -22.52 -9.57
N VAL A 244 17.80 -21.25 -9.83
CA VAL A 244 16.76 -20.32 -10.29
C VAL A 244 16.78 -20.31 -11.81
N VAL A 245 15.63 -20.64 -12.40
CA VAL A 245 15.43 -20.65 -13.85
C VAL A 245 14.36 -19.65 -14.26
N GLU A 246 14.56 -19.02 -15.40
CA GLU A 246 13.56 -18.30 -16.17
C GLU A 246 12.93 -19.29 -17.15
N ILE A 247 11.61 -19.31 -17.21
CA ILE A 247 10.82 -20.06 -18.20
C ILE A 247 10.07 -19.04 -19.03
N SER A 248 10.30 -19.04 -20.34
CA SER A 248 9.54 -18.23 -21.30
C SER A 248 8.75 -19.15 -22.23
N LEU A 249 7.43 -19.02 -22.31
CA LEU A 249 6.58 -19.83 -23.19
C LEU A 249 5.53 -18.97 -23.89
N ALA A 250 5.16 -19.36 -25.11
CA ALA A 250 4.04 -18.73 -25.80
C ALA A 250 2.73 -19.43 -25.39
N VAL A 251 1.72 -18.66 -25.00
CA VAL A 251 0.39 -19.16 -24.62
C VAL A 251 -0.69 -18.53 -25.48
N SER A 252 -1.72 -19.31 -25.78
CA SER A 252 -2.98 -18.81 -26.32
C SER A 252 -4.09 -19.19 -25.34
N LEU A 253 -4.79 -18.19 -24.83
CA LEU A 253 -5.85 -18.33 -23.82
C LEU A 253 -7.04 -17.48 -24.25
N ASP A 254 -8.25 -18.00 -24.11
CA ASP A 254 -9.45 -17.19 -24.29
C ASP A 254 -9.47 -16.04 -23.28
N ALA A 255 -10.30 -15.01 -23.53
CA ALA A 255 -10.56 -13.96 -22.55
C ALA A 255 -11.02 -14.58 -21.23
N HIS A 256 -10.42 -14.19 -20.10
CA HIS A 256 -10.66 -14.82 -18.79
C HIS A 256 -10.32 -16.32 -18.71
N GLY A 257 -9.57 -16.82 -19.71
CA GLY A 257 -9.13 -18.20 -19.82
C GLY A 257 -8.02 -18.52 -18.83
N VAL A 258 -7.95 -19.79 -18.45
CA VAL A 258 -6.99 -20.31 -17.49
C VAL A 258 -6.30 -21.51 -18.13
N ALA A 259 -4.97 -21.57 -18.05
CA ALA A 259 -4.24 -22.78 -18.35
C ALA A 259 -3.32 -23.16 -17.20
N THR A 260 -3.21 -24.47 -17.00
CA THR A 260 -2.26 -25.06 -16.05
C THR A 260 -1.15 -25.71 -16.86
N TYR A 261 0.08 -25.41 -16.47
CA TYR A 261 1.28 -25.97 -17.04
C TYR A 261 2.11 -26.65 -15.96
N TYR A 262 2.98 -27.54 -16.40
CA TYR A 262 3.79 -28.37 -15.53
C TYR A 262 5.23 -28.30 -16.01
N LEU A 263 6.15 -27.93 -15.14
CA LEU A 263 7.56 -28.16 -15.39
C LEU A 263 7.88 -29.59 -14.99
N GLN A 264 8.11 -30.45 -15.97
CA GLN A 264 8.59 -31.81 -15.74
C GLN A 264 10.06 -31.78 -15.32
N LEU A 265 10.35 -32.38 -14.17
CA LEU A 265 11.69 -32.44 -13.62
C LEU A 265 12.46 -33.66 -14.17
N SER A 266 11.81 -34.79 -14.46
CA SER A 266 12.49 -36.01 -14.90
C SER A 266 12.53 -36.20 -16.43
N GLY A 267 13.72 -36.39 -16.99
CA GLY A 267 13.89 -37.15 -18.23
C GLY A 267 13.92 -38.64 -17.93
N THR A 268 12.78 -39.34 -18.03
CA THR A 268 12.57 -40.80 -17.82
C THR A 268 12.57 -41.39 -16.39
N THR A 269 11.54 -42.23 -16.17
CA THR A 269 11.12 -43.05 -15.02
C THR A 269 12.20 -43.53 -14.03
N GLY A 270 12.08 -43.15 -12.74
CA GLY A 270 12.73 -43.87 -11.62
C GLY A 270 12.86 -43.07 -10.32
N PHE A 271 12.07 -43.45 -9.31
CA PHE A 271 11.96 -42.85 -7.96
C PHE A 271 13.26 -42.43 -7.27
N ALA A 272 13.21 -41.28 -6.58
CA ALA A 272 13.92 -41.03 -5.33
C ALA A 272 13.03 -40.24 -4.33
N SER A 273 12.69 -40.87 -3.20
CA SER A 273 11.72 -40.39 -2.21
C SER A 273 12.30 -39.51 -1.10
N ASN A 274 13.36 -38.73 -1.34
CA ASN A 274 13.97 -37.89 -0.31
C ASN A 274 14.55 -36.61 -0.93
N ILE A 275 13.72 -35.59 -1.10
CA ILE A 275 14.16 -34.22 -1.40
C ILE A 275 13.70 -33.35 -0.23
N ASN A 276 14.62 -32.51 0.27
CA ASN A 276 14.39 -31.63 1.41
C ASN A 276 13.67 -30.36 0.90
N ASN A 277 12.37 -30.24 1.21
CA ASN A 277 11.38 -29.42 0.48
C ASN A 277 11.28 -27.92 0.85
N ASN A 278 12.37 -27.23 1.19
CA ASN A 278 12.28 -25.91 1.85
C ASN A 278 12.60 -24.65 1.01
N ALA A 279 12.61 -24.68 -0.32
CA ALA A 279 12.82 -23.44 -1.09
C ALA A 279 12.25 -23.51 -2.52
N VAL A 280 10.99 -23.14 -2.69
CA VAL A 280 10.44 -22.76 -4.01
C VAL A 280 9.66 -21.46 -3.86
N SER A 281 10.18 -20.37 -4.43
CA SER A 281 9.46 -19.09 -4.60
C SER A 281 9.07 -18.93 -6.07
N PHE A 282 7.79 -18.63 -6.33
CA PHE A 282 7.28 -18.31 -7.66
C PHE A 282 7.21 -16.80 -7.82
N SER A 283 7.70 -16.27 -8.95
CA SER A 283 7.46 -14.88 -9.33
C SER A 283 7.12 -14.82 -10.81
N PHE A 284 5.92 -14.30 -11.12
CA PHE A 284 5.47 -14.05 -12.49
C PHE A 284 5.84 -12.63 -12.87
N PHE A 285 6.39 -12.44 -14.07
CA PHE A 285 6.59 -11.13 -14.66
C PHE A 285 5.91 -11.12 -16.04
N GLY A 286 4.69 -10.59 -16.08
CA GLY A 286 3.94 -10.39 -17.33
C GLY A 286 2.78 -9.44 -17.09
N GLU A 287 2.69 -8.39 -17.90
CA GLU A 287 1.57 -7.46 -17.92
C GLU A 287 0.25 -8.24 -18.09
N GLY A 288 -0.70 -8.07 -17.16
CA GLY A 288 -2.04 -8.68 -17.26
C GLY A 288 -2.20 -10.11 -16.71
N ILE A 289 -1.19 -10.70 -16.07
CA ILE A 289 -1.28 -12.03 -15.41
C ILE A 289 -1.25 -11.81 -13.89
N SER A 290 -2.35 -12.13 -13.20
CA SER A 290 -2.40 -12.05 -11.72
C SER A 290 -1.94 -13.37 -11.12
N GLY A 291 -0.66 -13.46 -10.79
CA GLY A 291 -0.17 -14.35 -9.74
C GLY A 291 0.30 -13.47 -8.57
N PHE A 292 -0.01 -13.86 -7.35
CA PHE A 292 0.28 -13.12 -6.11
C PHE A 292 1.68 -12.51 -6.07
N THR A 293 1.74 -11.21 -6.32
CA THR A 293 2.69 -10.26 -5.76
C THR A 293 1.92 -8.96 -5.62
N ASP A 294 1.79 -8.39 -4.42
CA ASP A 294 1.33 -7.01 -4.18
C ASP A 294 2.40 -5.99 -4.66
N LEU A 295 3.02 -6.29 -5.80
CA LEU A 295 4.11 -5.56 -6.41
C LEU A 295 3.65 -5.21 -7.83
N ASP A 296 2.86 -4.14 -7.92
CA ASP A 296 2.62 -3.45 -9.18
C ASP A 296 3.89 -2.68 -9.55
N LEU A 297 4.93 -3.43 -9.94
CA LEU A 297 6.16 -2.85 -10.47
C LEU A 297 5.80 -2.12 -11.77
N PRO A 298 6.28 -0.89 -11.98
CA PRO A 298 6.08 -0.16 -13.23
C PRO A 298 6.74 -0.93 -14.37
N TYR A 299 5.96 -1.81 -14.99
CA TYR A 299 6.28 -2.46 -16.24
C TYR A 299 6.11 -1.40 -17.31
N GLN A 300 7.20 -1.00 -17.97
CA GLN A 300 7.31 -0.46 -19.33
C GLN A 300 8.76 0.03 -19.64
N GLU A 301 9.68 0.13 -18.68
CA GLU A 301 11.12 0.41 -18.95
C GLU A 301 12.05 -0.70 -18.41
N GLY A 302 13.10 -1.03 -19.16
CA GLY A 302 13.82 -2.31 -19.08
C GLY A 302 14.45 -2.66 -17.72
N TRP A 303 14.34 -3.94 -17.36
CA TRP A 303 14.86 -4.56 -16.12
C TRP A 303 16.39 -4.70 -16.04
N SER A 304 17.18 -3.79 -16.61
CA SER A 304 18.64 -3.81 -16.47
C SER A 304 19.13 -3.18 -15.16
N ASN A 305 18.26 -2.51 -14.40
CA ASN A 305 18.65 -1.59 -13.31
C ASN A 305 18.05 -1.95 -11.93
N LEU A 306 17.68 -3.20 -11.67
CA LEU A 306 17.23 -3.65 -10.33
C LEU A 306 18.43 -4.05 -9.46
N MET A 307 18.51 -3.47 -8.27
CA MET A 307 19.54 -3.76 -7.25
C MET A 307 18.88 -4.35 -6.02
N ILE A 308 19.47 -5.41 -5.43
CA ILE A 308 18.91 -6.08 -4.25
C ILE A 308 19.79 -5.86 -3.02
N VAL A 309 19.19 -5.35 -1.95
CA VAL A 309 19.80 -5.21 -0.63
C VAL A 309 19.20 -6.25 0.31
N ALA A 310 20.06 -7.03 0.99
CA ALA A 310 19.63 -7.95 2.03
C ALA A 310 20.72 -8.17 3.09
N LYS A 311 20.37 -7.99 4.36
CA LYS A 311 21.29 -8.17 5.49
C LYS A 311 21.82 -9.59 5.68
N ASP A 312 21.08 -10.58 5.23
CA ASP A 312 21.43 -12.00 5.33
C ASP A 312 22.45 -12.45 4.28
N GLY A 313 22.88 -11.54 3.39
CA GLY A 313 23.81 -11.82 2.30
C GLY A 313 23.17 -12.43 1.05
N SER A 314 21.83 -12.52 1.01
CA SER A 314 21.10 -13.02 -0.17
C SER A 314 20.92 -11.96 -1.28
N GLY A 315 21.33 -10.72 -1.03
CA GLY A 315 21.31 -9.60 -1.97
C GLY A 315 22.67 -9.32 -2.59
N GLN A 316 22.71 -8.40 -3.55
CA GLN A 316 23.97 -7.87 -4.11
C GLN A 316 24.69 -6.94 -3.13
N PHE A 317 23.92 -6.31 -2.23
CA PHE A 317 24.41 -5.41 -1.20
C PHE A 317 23.87 -5.85 0.17
N ASP A 318 24.64 -5.60 1.22
CA ASP A 318 24.25 -5.83 2.62
C ASP A 318 23.81 -4.53 3.33
N SER A 319 23.98 -3.39 2.67
CA SER A 319 23.68 -2.04 3.15
C SER A 319 22.97 -1.21 2.09
N VAL A 320 22.06 -0.35 2.54
CA VAL A 320 21.26 0.49 1.64
C VAL A 320 22.10 1.62 1.05
N GLN A 321 22.99 2.21 1.85
CA GLN A 321 23.88 3.26 1.35
C GLN A 321 24.80 2.74 0.23
N ALA A 322 25.33 1.52 0.33
CA ALA A 322 26.20 0.96 -0.71
C ALA A 322 25.46 0.76 -2.06
N ALA A 323 24.18 0.38 -2.02
CA ALA A 323 23.37 0.29 -3.23
C ALA A 323 23.14 1.67 -3.87
N ILE A 324 22.81 2.68 -3.05
CA ILE A 324 22.67 4.08 -3.52
C ILE A 324 24.00 4.60 -4.09
N ASP A 325 25.13 4.27 -3.46
CA ASP A 325 26.46 4.69 -3.89
C ASP A 325 26.85 4.11 -5.25
N ALA A 326 26.39 2.90 -5.56
CA ALA A 326 26.64 2.23 -6.83
C ALA A 326 25.81 2.80 -8.01
N VAL A 327 24.73 3.55 -7.75
CA VAL A 327 24.01 4.29 -8.81
C VAL A 327 24.91 5.41 -9.39
N PRO A 328 25.07 5.53 -10.71
CA PRO A 328 25.88 6.60 -11.30
C PRO A 328 25.37 8.00 -10.95
N GLU A 329 26.28 8.97 -10.87
CA GLU A 329 25.92 10.37 -10.80
C GLU A 329 25.26 10.84 -12.10
N ASN A 330 24.37 11.84 -11.99
CA ASN A 330 23.57 12.39 -13.08
C ASN A 330 22.78 11.30 -13.83
N ASN A 331 22.29 10.33 -13.07
CA ASN A 331 21.43 9.25 -13.54
C ASN A 331 20.22 9.83 -14.31
N LYS A 332 19.82 9.17 -15.40
CA LYS A 332 18.74 9.64 -16.27
C LYS A 332 17.62 8.62 -16.44
N GLU A 333 17.82 7.41 -15.94
CA GLU A 333 16.88 6.30 -16.06
C GLU A 333 16.49 5.84 -14.66
N ARG A 334 15.26 5.35 -14.47
CA ARG A 334 14.84 4.89 -13.15
C ARG A 334 15.65 3.67 -12.71
N VAL A 335 16.24 3.77 -11.51
CA VAL A 335 16.96 2.68 -10.86
C VAL A 335 16.16 2.21 -9.66
N TYR A 336 15.92 0.90 -9.58
CA TYR A 336 15.13 0.30 -8.53
C TYR A 336 16.05 -0.39 -7.53
N ILE A 337 15.91 -0.06 -6.24
CA ILE A 337 16.63 -0.71 -5.15
C ILE A 337 15.60 -1.42 -4.28
N TYR A 338 15.55 -2.75 -4.40
CA TYR A 338 14.70 -3.59 -3.58
C TYR A 338 15.42 -3.97 -2.28
N ILE A 339 14.76 -3.74 -1.15
CA ILE A 339 15.35 -3.88 0.19
C ILE A 339 14.54 -4.91 0.99
N LYS A 340 15.15 -6.07 1.22
CA LYS A 340 14.54 -7.14 2.01
C LYS A 340 14.27 -6.71 3.45
N ASN A 341 13.32 -7.40 4.08
CA ASN A 341 12.98 -7.22 5.48
C ASN A 341 14.24 -7.27 6.37
N GLY A 342 14.32 -6.35 7.32
CA GLY A 342 15.45 -6.16 8.20
C GLY A 342 15.52 -4.74 8.76
N VAL A 343 16.24 -4.59 9.87
CA VAL A 343 16.50 -3.29 10.49
C VAL A 343 17.86 -2.75 10.05
N TYR A 344 17.89 -1.77 9.16
CA TYR A 344 19.07 -1.11 8.61
C TYR A 344 19.40 0.15 9.43
N LYS A 345 20.27 -0.01 10.43
CA LYS A 345 20.76 1.11 11.24
C LYS A 345 21.92 1.82 10.54
N GLU A 346 21.59 2.74 9.65
CA GLU A 346 22.51 3.47 8.76
C GLU A 346 22.08 4.94 8.67
N LYS A 347 23.03 5.84 8.49
CA LYS A 347 22.73 7.23 8.15
C LYS A 347 22.76 7.40 6.64
N ILE A 348 21.59 7.41 6.02
CA ILE A 348 21.45 7.22 4.57
C ILE A 348 21.24 8.56 3.88
N THR A 349 21.91 8.78 2.76
CA THR A 349 21.71 9.94 1.89
C THR A 349 21.56 9.50 0.45
N VAL A 350 20.43 9.88 -0.17
CA VAL A 350 20.26 9.93 -1.62
C VAL A 350 20.73 11.32 -2.08
N PRO A 351 21.91 11.44 -2.71
CA PRO A 351 22.48 12.74 -3.06
C PRO A 351 21.71 13.44 -4.18
N GLU A 352 21.70 14.78 -4.20
CA GLU A 352 20.98 15.59 -5.18
C GLU A 352 21.36 15.26 -6.65
N ASN A 353 22.61 14.87 -6.88
CA ASN A 353 23.10 14.48 -8.21
C ASN A 353 22.75 13.04 -8.61
N LYS A 354 21.85 12.34 -7.92
CA LYS A 354 21.39 10.99 -8.28
C LYS A 354 19.85 10.89 -8.36
N PRO A 355 19.22 11.58 -9.34
CA PRO A 355 17.77 11.53 -9.51
C PRO A 355 17.29 10.15 -9.99
N PHE A 356 15.97 9.95 -9.98
CA PHE A 356 15.30 8.72 -10.44
C PHE A 356 15.68 7.44 -9.68
N ILE A 357 15.97 7.54 -8.38
CA ILE A 357 16.12 6.36 -7.52
C ILE A 357 14.78 6.01 -6.88
N SER A 358 14.38 4.74 -6.98
CA SER A 358 13.22 4.17 -6.29
C SER A 358 13.69 3.18 -5.22
N LEU A 359 13.31 3.39 -3.96
CA LEU A 359 13.47 2.37 -2.91
C LEU A 359 12.18 1.58 -2.76
N ILE A 360 12.27 0.26 -2.77
CA ILE A 360 11.13 -0.64 -2.60
C ILE A 360 11.46 -1.60 -1.47
N GLY A 361 10.80 -1.46 -0.32
CA GLY A 361 10.92 -2.44 0.75
C GLY A 361 10.09 -3.69 0.47
N GLU A 362 10.51 -4.82 1.05
CA GLU A 362 9.74 -6.06 1.04
C GLU A 362 8.44 -5.92 1.83
N SER A 363 8.43 -5.14 2.91
CA SER A 363 7.21 -4.74 3.61
C SER A 363 7.41 -3.44 4.40
N SER A 364 6.34 -2.68 4.58
CA SER A 364 6.41 -1.42 5.30
C SER A 364 6.77 -1.61 6.78
N GLU A 365 6.34 -2.71 7.39
CA GLU A 365 6.58 -3.10 8.78
C GLU A 365 7.95 -3.76 9.00
N GLY A 366 8.43 -4.53 8.01
CA GLY A 366 9.63 -5.36 8.14
C GLY A 366 10.91 -4.72 7.59
N THR A 367 10.83 -3.82 6.60
CA THR A 367 11.98 -3.09 6.07
C THR A 367 12.12 -1.74 6.77
N ILE A 368 13.06 -1.63 7.71
CA ILE A 368 13.20 -0.48 8.61
C ILE A 368 14.55 0.21 8.40
N LEU A 369 14.54 1.45 7.92
CA LEU A 369 15.71 2.33 7.84
C LEU A 369 15.72 3.24 9.07
N THR A 370 16.77 3.14 9.90
CA THR A 370 16.76 3.77 11.23
C THR A 370 18.09 4.38 11.65
N TYR A 371 18.02 5.41 12.50
CA TYR A 371 19.15 5.98 13.23
C TYR A 371 18.63 6.60 14.54
N ASP A 372 19.51 7.25 15.32
CA ASP A 372 19.21 7.72 16.68
C ASP A 372 19.81 9.10 17.03
N ASP A 373 20.17 9.89 16.02
CA ASP A 373 20.64 11.25 16.25
C ASP A 373 19.49 12.18 16.64
N SER A 374 19.74 13.01 17.66
CA SER A 374 18.98 14.23 17.93
C SER A 374 19.76 15.48 17.47
N ALA A 375 19.10 16.63 17.45
CA ALA A 375 19.73 17.92 17.18
C ALA A 375 20.89 18.24 18.13
N ARG A 376 20.86 17.72 19.37
CA ARG A 376 21.90 17.92 20.39
C ARG A 376 23.06 16.93 20.28
N THR A 377 22.98 15.96 19.39
CA THR A 377 24.08 15.01 19.18
C THR A 377 25.30 15.76 18.70
N ILE A 378 26.46 15.49 19.30
CA ILE A 378 27.72 16.14 18.93
C ILE A 378 28.29 15.43 17.70
N GLY A 379 28.32 16.15 16.58
CA GLY A 379 28.88 15.67 15.33
C GLY A 379 30.41 15.63 15.32
N PRO A 380 31.02 15.11 14.24
CA PRO A 380 32.47 14.97 14.11
C PRO A 380 33.26 16.29 14.18
N ASP A 381 32.61 17.42 13.88
CA ASP A 381 33.19 18.77 13.96
C ASP A 381 33.15 19.38 15.38
N GLY A 382 32.68 18.60 16.37
CA GLY A 382 32.56 19.01 17.77
C GLY A 382 31.37 19.91 18.07
N LYS A 383 30.43 20.08 17.13
CA LYS A 383 29.22 20.89 17.30
C LYS A 383 27.97 20.03 17.31
N GLU A 384 26.89 20.57 17.87
CA GLU A 384 25.56 19.97 17.76
C GLU A 384 25.15 19.87 16.28
N LEU A 385 24.61 18.70 15.89
CA LEU A 385 24.16 18.44 14.52
C LEU A 385 23.02 19.38 14.07
N GLY A 386 22.24 19.90 15.02
CA GLY A 386 21.01 20.62 14.75
C GLY A 386 19.92 19.73 14.14
N THR A 387 18.71 20.27 13.96
CA THR A 387 17.56 19.51 13.43
C THR A 387 17.88 18.85 12.08
N THR A 388 18.45 19.61 11.13
CA THR A 388 18.82 19.06 9.82
C THR A 388 19.86 17.95 9.92
N GLY A 389 20.88 18.10 10.77
CA GLY A 389 21.91 17.08 10.91
C GLY A 389 21.41 15.82 11.62
N SER A 390 20.29 15.87 12.33
CA SER A 390 19.70 14.73 13.06
C SER A 390 18.99 13.70 12.18
N SER A 391 18.78 13.98 10.89
CA SER A 391 18.02 13.08 10.01
C SER A 391 18.67 11.70 9.87
N SER A 392 17.89 10.63 10.11
CA SER A 392 18.31 9.25 9.81
C SER A 392 18.46 9.04 8.30
N PHE A 393 17.56 9.64 7.51
CA PHE A 393 17.55 9.56 6.05
C PHE A 393 17.48 10.95 5.41
N PHE A 394 18.26 11.17 4.34
CA PHE A 394 18.20 12.37 3.50
C PHE A 394 17.80 12.01 2.07
N ALA A 395 16.59 12.41 1.65
CA ALA A 395 16.13 12.31 0.25
C ALA A 395 16.35 13.65 -0.46
N LYS A 396 17.52 13.84 -1.09
CA LYS A 396 17.88 15.13 -1.71
C LYS A 396 17.66 15.18 -3.23
N ALA A 397 17.50 14.04 -3.89
CA ALA A 397 17.38 13.97 -5.34
C ALA A 397 15.94 14.16 -5.82
N ASP A 398 15.81 14.74 -7.00
CA ASP A 398 14.54 14.84 -7.71
C ASP A 398 14.06 13.45 -8.20
N ASP A 399 12.75 13.30 -8.36
CA ASP A 399 12.10 12.08 -8.86
C ASP A 399 12.37 10.83 -8.02
N PHE A 400 12.78 11.03 -6.76
CA PHE A 400 12.97 9.98 -5.77
C PHE A 400 11.62 9.38 -5.36
N THR A 401 11.56 8.05 -5.32
CA THR A 401 10.38 7.36 -4.79
C THR A 401 10.74 6.36 -3.71
N ALA A 402 9.80 6.14 -2.79
CA ALA A 402 9.89 5.10 -1.78
C ALA A 402 8.55 4.37 -1.63
N GLU A 403 8.61 3.06 -1.52
CA GLU A 403 7.43 2.21 -1.35
C GLU A 403 7.67 1.10 -0.34
N ASN A 404 6.64 0.76 0.46
CA ASN A 404 6.65 -0.37 1.40
C ASN A 404 7.85 -0.35 2.35
N ILE A 405 8.16 0.80 2.96
CA ILE A 405 9.36 0.95 3.81
C ILE A 405 9.13 1.87 5.01
N THR A 406 9.81 1.60 6.12
CA THR A 406 9.84 2.46 7.31
C THR A 406 11.07 3.35 7.33
N PHE A 407 10.88 4.65 7.54
CA PHE A 407 11.90 5.60 7.97
C PHE A 407 11.71 5.91 9.45
N GLN A 408 12.76 5.74 10.27
CA GLN A 408 12.66 5.86 11.72
C GLN A 408 13.81 6.66 12.34
N ASN A 409 13.49 7.43 13.38
CA ASN A 409 14.46 7.95 14.33
C ASN A 409 14.12 7.48 15.76
N THR A 410 15.09 6.90 16.45
CA THR A 410 14.93 6.27 17.77
C THR A 410 15.53 7.08 18.93
N ALA A 411 15.91 8.35 18.73
CA ALA A 411 16.47 9.20 19.78
C ALA A 411 15.56 9.35 21.02
N GLY A 412 14.23 9.30 20.82
CA GLY A 412 13.23 9.25 21.88
C GLY A 412 12.49 10.58 22.14
N MET A 413 11.33 10.48 22.81
CA MET A 413 10.36 11.57 23.04
C MET A 413 10.93 12.86 23.66
N TYR A 414 11.97 12.71 24.49
CA TYR A 414 12.56 13.81 25.25
C TYR A 414 13.96 14.21 24.77
N ALA A 415 14.39 13.69 23.62
CA ALA A 415 15.68 14.04 23.01
C ALA A 415 15.69 15.45 22.37
N GLY A 416 14.50 16.06 22.21
CA GLY A 416 14.32 17.23 21.36
C GLY A 416 14.12 16.81 19.91
N GLN A 417 14.50 17.68 18.97
CA GLN A 417 14.32 17.44 17.53
C GLN A 417 15.13 16.22 17.08
N ALA A 418 14.48 15.27 16.42
CA ALA A 418 15.11 14.04 15.93
C ALA A 418 14.37 13.53 14.68
N VAL A 419 14.95 13.85 13.52
CA VAL A 419 14.28 13.66 12.23
C VAL A 419 14.43 12.22 11.74
N ALA A 420 13.33 11.57 11.35
CA ALA A 420 13.36 10.24 10.70
C ALA A 420 13.79 10.36 9.25
N ILE A 421 13.21 11.30 8.52
CA ILE A 421 13.61 11.61 7.15
C ILE A 421 13.48 13.10 6.88
N ARG A 422 14.47 13.63 6.16
CA ARG A 422 14.39 14.93 5.51
C ARG A 422 14.30 14.77 4.01
N THR A 423 13.29 15.37 3.42
CA THR A 423 13.05 15.41 1.97
C THR A 423 13.34 16.82 1.44
N TYR A 424 14.02 16.89 0.30
CA TYR A 424 14.38 18.15 -0.37
C TYR A 424 14.09 18.15 -1.86
N GLY A 425 14.25 17.00 -2.52
CA GLY A 425 14.05 16.86 -3.96
C GLY A 425 12.62 17.20 -4.41
N ASP A 426 12.50 17.59 -5.66
CA ASP A 426 11.23 17.82 -6.34
C ASP A 426 10.65 16.52 -6.90
N ARG A 427 9.32 16.47 -7.02
CA ARG A 427 8.57 15.30 -7.51
C ARG A 427 8.83 14.01 -6.72
N CYS A 428 9.00 14.11 -5.40
CA CYS A 428 9.18 12.94 -4.55
C CYS A 428 7.84 12.23 -4.26
N ILE A 429 7.82 10.89 -4.32
CA ILE A 429 6.63 10.08 -4.02
C ILE A 429 6.93 9.04 -2.92
N PHE A 430 6.04 8.95 -1.94
CA PHE A 430 6.07 7.96 -0.87
C PHE A 430 4.74 7.21 -0.85
N ASN A 431 4.76 5.91 -1.16
CA ASN A 431 3.56 5.05 -1.13
C ASN A 431 3.71 3.99 -0.04
N ASN A 432 2.68 3.79 0.78
CA ASN A 432 2.69 2.76 1.84
C ASN A 432 3.97 2.79 2.70
N CYS A 433 4.42 4.00 3.05
CA CYS A 433 5.61 4.21 3.86
C CYS A 433 5.23 4.52 5.31
N ARG A 434 6.11 4.17 6.24
CA ARG A 434 5.95 4.51 7.66
C ARG A 434 7.02 5.51 8.08
N PHE A 435 6.63 6.55 8.80
CA PHE A 435 7.52 7.59 9.30
C PHE A 435 7.40 7.66 10.81
N LEU A 436 8.43 7.17 11.51
CA LEU A 436 8.36 6.92 12.95
C LEU A 436 9.36 7.79 13.69
N GLY A 437 8.86 8.62 14.60
CA GLY A 437 9.69 9.46 15.45
C GLY A 437 8.85 10.08 16.57
N TYR A 438 9.37 11.18 17.12
CA TYR A 438 8.69 12.00 18.12
C TYR A 438 8.64 13.44 17.64
N GLN A 439 9.56 14.28 18.12
CA GLN A 439 9.63 15.67 17.73
C GLN A 439 10.36 15.77 16.39
N ASP A 440 9.78 16.51 15.45
CA ASP A 440 10.33 16.77 14.11
C ASP A 440 10.49 15.49 13.25
N THR A 441 9.57 14.52 13.32
CA THR A 441 9.68 13.22 12.59
C THR A 441 9.93 13.37 11.09
N LEU A 442 9.07 14.11 10.38
CA LEU A 442 9.06 14.22 8.92
C LEU A 442 9.35 15.67 8.50
N TYR A 443 10.57 15.89 8.01
CA TYR A 443 11.05 17.21 7.60
C TYR A 443 10.90 17.41 6.09
N VAL A 444 9.78 18.01 5.67
CA VAL A 444 9.47 18.29 4.26
C VAL A 444 9.96 19.67 3.83
N THR A 445 11.05 19.71 3.06
CA THR A 445 11.63 20.97 2.57
C THR A 445 11.70 21.05 1.05
N GLY A 446 11.71 22.26 0.51
CA GLY A 446 11.97 22.47 -0.92
C GLY A 446 10.81 22.05 -1.82
N GLY A 447 11.08 21.10 -2.73
CA GLY A 447 10.21 20.76 -3.86
C GLY A 447 8.82 20.21 -3.52
N ARG A 448 8.18 19.59 -4.51
CA ARG A 448 6.84 19.04 -4.41
C ARG A 448 6.89 17.57 -4.02
N GLN A 449 6.03 17.18 -3.09
CA GLN A 449 6.12 15.87 -2.45
C GLN A 449 4.73 15.26 -2.25
N TYR A 450 4.61 13.97 -2.53
CA TYR A 450 3.35 13.24 -2.44
C TYR A 450 3.50 12.03 -1.54
N PHE A 451 2.73 12.02 -0.44
CA PHE A 451 2.64 10.93 0.52
C PHE A 451 1.26 10.30 0.39
N VAL A 452 1.20 9.03 0.03
CA VAL A 452 -0.06 8.30 -0.18
C VAL A 452 -0.05 6.98 0.58
N ASN A 453 -1.16 6.64 1.24
CA ASN A 453 -1.31 5.41 2.05
C ASN A 453 -0.26 5.30 3.17
N CYS A 454 0.27 6.42 3.68
CA CYS A 454 1.39 6.40 4.62
C CYS A 454 0.92 6.41 6.08
N TYR A 455 1.77 5.88 6.96
CA TYR A 455 1.62 5.97 8.42
C TYR A 455 2.67 6.94 8.98
N ILE A 456 2.26 8.06 9.58
CA ILE A 456 3.16 9.10 10.08
C ILE A 456 2.92 9.27 11.59
N LYS A 457 3.95 9.06 12.40
CA LYS A 457 3.83 9.09 13.87
C LYS A 457 4.83 10.06 14.52
N GLY A 458 4.35 10.89 15.43
CA GLY A 458 5.18 11.83 16.19
C GLY A 458 4.42 12.61 17.25
N ASP A 459 5.04 13.67 17.80
CA ASP A 459 4.43 14.52 18.83
C ASP A 459 4.46 16.02 18.54
N VAL A 460 5.61 16.67 18.62
CA VAL A 460 5.77 18.11 18.45
C VAL A 460 6.27 18.35 17.03
N ASP A 461 5.52 19.13 16.27
CA ASP A 461 5.89 19.60 14.93
C ASP A 461 6.30 18.46 13.98
N PHE A 462 5.65 17.30 14.11
CA PHE A 462 6.19 16.08 13.51
C PHE A 462 6.01 15.99 11.99
N ILE A 463 5.28 16.91 11.39
CA ILE A 463 5.30 17.23 9.95
C ILE A 463 5.63 18.72 9.79
N PHE A 464 6.82 19.05 9.28
CA PHE A 464 7.28 20.45 9.27
C PHE A 464 8.21 20.79 8.11
N GLY A 465 8.40 22.10 7.86
CA GLY A 465 9.21 22.63 6.76
C GLY A 465 8.42 23.45 5.73
N ASP A 466 9.02 23.71 4.57
CA ASP A 466 8.57 24.70 3.59
C ASP A 466 8.08 24.11 2.25
N ALA A 467 8.05 22.78 2.11
CA ALA A 467 7.62 22.10 0.88
C ALA A 467 6.13 22.33 0.54
N THR A 468 5.82 22.14 -0.75
CA THR A 468 4.43 21.86 -1.18
C THR A 468 4.21 20.36 -1.08
N ALA A 469 3.46 19.91 -0.07
CA ALA A 469 3.32 18.50 0.25
C ALA A 469 1.85 18.08 0.35
N VAL A 470 1.51 16.96 -0.29
CA VAL A 470 0.18 16.34 -0.19
C VAL A 470 0.28 15.05 0.60
N PHE A 471 -0.60 14.88 1.57
CA PHE A 471 -0.79 13.66 2.38
C PHE A 471 -2.19 13.13 2.07
N GLU A 472 -2.27 12.13 1.19
CA GLU A 472 -3.54 11.51 0.78
C GLU A 472 -3.71 10.12 1.43
N ASN A 473 -4.89 9.84 1.97
CA ASN A 473 -5.19 8.54 2.59
C ASN A 473 -4.15 8.09 3.62
N CYS A 474 -3.65 9.01 4.44
CA CYS A 474 -2.62 8.72 5.43
C CYS A 474 -3.22 8.56 6.84
N ASP A 475 -2.57 7.73 7.65
CA ASP A 475 -2.76 7.70 9.10
C ASP A 475 -1.71 8.59 9.76
N ILE A 476 -2.17 9.69 10.35
CA ILE A 476 -1.35 10.70 11.01
C ILE A 476 -1.57 10.56 12.52
N VAL A 477 -0.63 9.93 13.20
CA VAL A 477 -0.76 9.45 14.58
C VAL A 477 0.04 10.30 15.56
N ALA A 478 -0.69 11.07 16.37
CA ALA A 478 -0.15 11.78 17.51
C ALA A 478 0.13 10.80 18.67
N THR A 479 1.40 10.68 19.05
CA THR A 479 1.79 9.79 20.16
C THR A 479 1.21 10.27 21.49
N ASN A 480 1.14 9.36 22.47
CA ASN A 480 0.71 9.72 23.82
C ASN A 480 1.75 10.61 24.53
N ARG A 481 1.61 11.93 24.37
CA ARG A 481 2.41 12.96 25.05
C ARG A 481 1.53 13.77 26.00
N ARG A 482 1.87 13.74 27.30
CA ARG A 482 1.10 14.40 28.37
C ARG A 482 0.94 15.90 28.17
N GLU A 483 2.00 16.55 27.69
CA GLU A 483 2.06 17.99 27.39
C GLU A 483 1.26 18.37 26.13
N GLY A 484 0.89 17.38 25.31
CA GLY A 484 0.37 17.58 23.97
C GLY A 484 1.44 17.97 22.96
N GLY A 485 1.00 18.29 21.75
CA GLY A 485 1.89 18.58 20.63
C GLY A 485 1.17 19.25 19.47
N TYR A 486 1.79 19.19 18.30
CA TYR A 486 1.35 19.87 17.09
C TYR A 486 1.59 18.93 15.91
N ILE A 487 0.54 18.66 15.13
CA ILE A 487 0.67 17.78 13.97
C ILE A 487 1.56 18.42 12.91
N THR A 488 1.27 19.68 12.58
CA THR A 488 2.01 20.41 11.54
C THR A 488 2.73 21.66 12.05
N ALA A 489 3.90 21.94 11.49
CA ALA A 489 4.61 23.20 11.65
C ALA A 489 5.09 23.76 10.30
N ALA A 490 4.15 24.25 9.51
CA ALA A 490 4.42 24.74 8.16
C ALA A 490 5.20 26.07 8.16
N SER A 491 6.22 26.15 7.30
CA SER A 491 6.99 27.36 6.99
C SER A 491 6.92 27.74 5.51
N THR A 492 5.75 27.51 4.90
CA THR A 492 5.47 27.80 3.48
C THR A 492 5.88 29.22 3.10
N PRO A 493 6.64 29.44 2.02
CA PRO A 493 7.00 30.77 1.54
C PRO A 493 5.78 31.56 1.05
N GLU A 494 5.84 32.89 1.14
CA GLU A 494 4.80 33.80 0.61
C GLU A 494 4.53 33.56 -0.89
N THR A 495 5.56 33.20 -1.65
CA THR A 495 5.48 32.96 -3.09
C THR A 495 4.78 31.65 -3.47
N SER A 496 4.60 30.72 -2.52
CA SER A 496 4.01 29.41 -2.79
C SER A 496 2.49 29.46 -2.58
N GLU A 497 1.73 29.18 -3.64
CA GLU A 497 0.26 29.17 -3.58
C GLU A 497 -0.27 28.08 -2.64
N PHE A 498 0.41 26.95 -2.53
CA PHE A 498 0.02 25.86 -1.62
C PHE A 498 1.17 25.54 -0.65
N GLY A 499 0.80 25.03 0.52
CA GLY A 499 1.73 24.45 1.49
C GLY A 499 1.40 22.98 1.65
N TYR A 500 0.85 22.60 2.81
CA TYR A 500 0.41 21.24 3.06
C TYR A 500 -1.06 21.05 2.69
N LEU A 501 -1.36 19.94 2.02
CA LEU A 501 -2.72 19.43 1.84
C LEU A 501 -2.81 18.05 2.49
N ILE A 502 -3.54 17.95 3.59
CA ILE A 502 -3.93 16.68 4.19
C ILE A 502 -5.34 16.37 3.70
N ILE A 503 -5.51 15.30 2.93
CA ILE A 503 -6.75 14.97 2.26
C ILE A 503 -7.12 13.50 2.44
N ASN A 504 -8.40 13.21 2.70
CA ASN A 504 -8.93 11.85 2.92
C ASN A 504 -8.16 11.04 3.96
N SER A 505 -7.57 11.71 4.95
CA SER A 505 -6.65 11.11 5.91
C SER A 505 -7.31 10.96 7.28
N ARG A 506 -6.68 10.22 8.18
CA ARG A 506 -7.13 10.06 9.57
C ARG A 506 -6.09 10.67 10.50
N LEU A 507 -6.50 11.66 11.28
CA LEU A 507 -5.72 12.23 12.36
C LEU A 507 -6.13 11.51 13.65
N ILE A 508 -5.23 10.72 14.22
CA ILE A 508 -5.48 9.79 15.32
C ILE A 508 -4.59 10.17 16.51
N GLY A 509 -5.11 10.07 17.72
CA GLY A 509 -4.33 10.27 18.94
C GLY A 509 -4.29 9.02 19.80
N GLU A 510 -3.11 8.67 20.31
CA GLU A 510 -2.91 7.56 21.26
C GLU A 510 -3.07 7.97 22.73
N GLY A 511 -3.25 9.28 23.00
CA GLY A 511 -3.29 9.86 24.33
C GLY A 511 -4.65 10.42 24.72
N GLU A 512 -4.65 11.30 25.73
CA GLU A 512 -5.86 11.98 26.20
C GLU A 512 -6.46 12.92 25.15
N ALA A 513 -7.78 13.12 25.22
CA ALA A 513 -8.50 14.11 24.42
C ALA A 513 -7.97 15.55 24.66
N ASN A 514 -8.12 16.42 23.65
CA ASN A 514 -7.81 17.85 23.69
C ASN A 514 -6.35 18.19 24.10
N LYS A 515 -5.38 17.41 23.64
CA LYS A 515 -3.94 17.65 23.89
C LYS A 515 -3.23 18.30 22.72
N PHE A 516 -3.59 17.96 21.51
CA PHE A 516 -2.89 18.35 20.29
C PHE A 516 -3.57 19.48 19.55
N TYR A 517 -2.78 20.22 18.78
CA TYR A 517 -3.26 21.13 17.75
C TYR A 517 -3.03 20.51 16.38
N LEU A 518 -3.89 20.85 15.41
CA LEU A 518 -3.72 20.53 13.98
C LEU A 518 -2.42 21.13 13.43
N GLY A 519 -1.99 22.29 13.96
CA GLY A 519 -0.70 22.85 13.62
C GLY A 519 -0.44 24.25 14.12
N ARG A 520 0.73 24.77 13.73
CA ARG A 520 1.18 26.14 14.03
C ARG A 520 2.13 26.70 12.95
N PRO A 521 2.03 27.98 12.57
CA PRO A 521 2.86 28.55 11.53
C PRO A 521 4.26 28.82 12.07
N TRP A 522 5.23 27.97 11.71
CA TRP A 522 6.64 28.13 12.11
C TRP A 522 7.23 29.42 11.53
N ARG A 523 6.75 29.84 10.36
CA ARG A 523 7.05 31.12 9.71
C ARG A 523 5.75 31.82 9.28
N PRO A 524 5.78 33.14 9.03
CA PRO A 524 4.68 33.84 8.34
C PRO A 524 4.31 33.12 7.04
N TYR A 525 3.05 33.24 6.62
CA TYR A 525 2.49 32.60 5.40
C TYR A 525 2.41 31.07 5.39
N GLY A 526 2.76 30.39 6.49
CA GLY A 526 2.54 28.95 6.64
C GLY A 526 1.13 28.56 6.21
N ALA A 527 1.01 27.52 5.39
CA ALA A 527 -0.24 27.10 4.77
C ALA A 527 -0.51 25.62 4.99
N VAL A 528 -1.69 25.30 5.51
CA VAL A 528 -2.14 23.94 5.77
C VAL A 528 -3.64 23.86 5.44
N ALA A 529 -4.01 22.92 4.59
CA ALA A 529 -5.40 22.56 4.31
C ALA A 529 -5.67 21.15 4.80
N ILE A 530 -6.74 20.96 5.58
CA ILE A 530 -7.20 19.64 6.05
C ILE A 530 -8.61 19.42 5.50
N ILE A 531 -8.74 18.46 4.58
CA ILE A 531 -9.92 18.29 3.74
C ILE A 531 -10.41 16.84 3.77
N ASN A 532 -11.72 16.63 3.88
CA ASN A 532 -12.37 15.31 3.84
C ASN A 532 -11.74 14.28 4.79
N SER A 533 -11.18 14.75 5.92
CA SER A 533 -10.38 13.92 6.81
C SER A 533 -11.12 13.63 8.11
N TRP A 534 -10.83 12.47 8.72
CA TRP A 534 -11.33 12.14 10.05
C TRP A 534 -10.39 12.70 11.12
N ILE A 535 -10.94 13.38 12.13
CA ILE A 535 -10.18 14.04 13.19
C ILE A 535 -10.63 13.49 14.55
N GLY A 536 -9.71 12.84 15.25
CA GLY A 536 -9.93 12.30 16.60
C GLY A 536 -10.05 13.38 17.69
N ASP A 537 -10.53 12.97 18.87
CA ASP A 537 -10.84 13.84 20.01
C ASP A 537 -9.60 14.40 20.74
N HIS A 538 -8.41 13.86 20.44
CA HIS A 538 -7.12 14.41 20.86
C HIS A 538 -6.88 15.86 20.38
N ILE A 539 -7.58 16.33 19.35
CA ILE A 539 -7.46 17.70 18.86
C ILE A 539 -8.23 18.68 19.74
N ARG A 540 -7.54 19.76 20.13
CA ARG A 540 -8.11 20.87 20.88
C ARG A 540 -9.20 21.58 20.08
N PRO A 541 -10.26 22.11 20.73
CA PRO A 541 -11.35 22.79 20.03
C PRO A 541 -10.90 24.02 19.25
N GLU A 542 -9.87 24.73 19.75
CA GLU A 542 -9.22 25.85 19.06
C GLU A 542 -8.62 25.44 17.70
N GLY A 543 -8.28 24.16 17.54
CA GLY A 543 -7.71 23.55 16.33
C GLY A 543 -6.26 23.94 16.10
N TRP A 544 -5.97 25.24 16.04
CA TRP A 544 -4.69 25.78 15.59
C TRP A 544 -4.04 26.67 16.66
N HIS A 545 -2.71 26.78 16.61
CA HIS A 545 -1.94 27.64 17.51
C HIS A 545 -1.08 28.64 16.71
N ASN A 546 -1.00 29.90 17.12
CA ASN A 546 -0.35 30.97 16.36
C ASN A 546 1.20 31.04 16.54
N TRP A 547 1.84 29.94 16.96
CA TRP A 547 3.27 29.91 17.34
C TRP A 547 3.67 30.91 18.46
N SER A 548 2.72 31.38 19.28
CA SER A 548 2.94 32.49 20.23
C SER A 548 3.35 33.79 19.55
N ASN A 549 2.98 33.96 18.28
CA ASN A 549 3.25 35.16 17.49
C ASN A 549 1.96 35.64 16.79
N PRO A 550 1.22 36.59 17.39
CA PRO A 550 -0.02 37.12 16.82
C PRO A 550 0.14 37.73 15.41
N ALA A 551 1.35 38.16 15.01
CA ALA A 551 1.59 38.65 13.66
C ALA A 551 1.38 37.57 12.59
N ASN A 552 1.59 36.28 12.93
CA ASN A 552 1.38 35.18 12.00
C ASN A 552 -0.10 35.01 11.63
N GLU A 553 -1.04 35.42 12.51
CA GLU A 553 -2.50 35.29 12.26
C GLU A 553 -2.96 36.10 11.04
N GLN A 554 -2.22 37.14 10.66
CA GLN A 554 -2.54 37.99 9.50
C GLN A 554 -2.17 37.34 8.16
N THR A 555 -1.29 36.34 8.17
CA THR A 555 -0.69 35.78 6.95
C THR A 555 -0.83 34.27 6.84
N ALA A 556 -1.01 33.55 7.96
CA ALA A 556 -1.21 32.11 7.96
C ALA A 556 -2.48 31.72 7.19
N ARG A 557 -2.39 30.63 6.42
CA ARG A 557 -3.46 30.14 5.54
C ARG A 557 -3.88 28.75 5.96
N TYR A 558 -4.57 28.69 7.10
CA TYR A 558 -4.94 27.44 7.77
C TYR A 558 -6.43 27.19 7.58
N VAL A 559 -6.75 26.13 6.86
CA VAL A 559 -8.10 25.92 6.35
C VAL A 559 -8.59 24.49 6.56
N GLU A 560 -9.90 24.35 6.79
CA GLU A 560 -10.58 23.07 6.98
C GLU A 560 -11.78 22.96 6.03
N TYR A 561 -12.07 21.76 5.52
CA TYR A 561 -13.29 21.49 4.75
C TYR A 561 -13.79 20.06 4.93
N ASN A 562 -15.09 19.92 5.24
CA ASN A 562 -15.80 18.64 5.25
C ASN A 562 -15.09 17.53 6.06
N ASN A 563 -14.48 17.91 7.18
CA ASN A 563 -13.86 16.96 8.10
C ASN A 563 -14.93 16.30 8.99
N SER A 564 -14.65 15.09 9.46
CA SER A 564 -15.56 14.31 10.31
C SER A 564 -14.84 13.79 11.56
N GLY A 565 -15.58 13.23 12.51
CA GLY A 565 -15.03 12.72 13.76
C GLY A 565 -15.10 13.69 14.94
N PRO A 566 -14.79 13.23 16.16
CA PRO A 566 -15.05 13.96 17.39
C PRO A 566 -14.20 15.25 17.57
N GLY A 567 -13.07 15.39 16.86
CA GLY A 567 -12.24 16.60 16.85
C GLY A 567 -12.53 17.57 15.70
N ALA A 568 -13.47 17.25 14.81
CA ALA A 568 -13.73 18.03 13.59
C ALA A 568 -14.65 19.25 13.79
N ALA A 569 -15.28 19.39 14.96
CA ALA A 569 -16.18 20.50 15.29
C ALA A 569 -15.45 21.86 15.15
N THR A 570 -16.00 22.78 14.35
CA THR A 570 -15.31 24.03 13.97
C THR A 570 -15.79 25.28 14.73
N GLU A 571 -16.83 25.17 15.56
CA GLU A 571 -17.50 26.30 16.22
C GLU A 571 -16.61 27.05 17.22
N ARG A 572 -15.51 26.40 17.65
CA ARG A 572 -14.54 26.94 18.62
C ARG A 572 -13.15 27.14 18.02
N ARG A 573 -13.01 27.02 16.69
CA ARG A 573 -11.73 27.27 16.02
C ARG A 573 -11.29 28.71 16.24
N VAL A 574 -9.98 28.91 16.21
CA VAL A 574 -9.39 30.25 16.27
C VAL A 574 -9.93 31.13 15.13
N PRO A 575 -10.23 32.43 15.37
CA PRO A 575 -10.88 33.29 14.38
C PRO A 575 -10.08 33.55 13.09
N TRP A 576 -8.77 33.29 13.11
CA TRP A 576 -7.88 33.49 11.96
C TRP A 576 -7.76 32.25 11.05
N SER A 577 -8.36 31.12 11.44
CA SER A 577 -8.51 29.95 10.57
C SER A 577 -9.82 30.04 9.78
N THR A 578 -9.89 29.36 8.64
CA THR A 578 -11.04 29.44 7.73
C THR A 578 -11.65 28.06 7.48
N VAL A 579 -12.97 27.95 7.59
CA VAL A 579 -13.71 26.80 7.04
C VAL A 579 -14.10 27.15 5.61
N LEU A 580 -13.64 26.38 4.63
CA LEU A 580 -13.85 26.66 3.21
C LEU A 580 -15.30 26.40 2.78
N THR A 581 -15.72 27.04 1.69
CA THR A 581 -16.89 26.58 0.92
C THR A 581 -16.53 25.41 0.00
N ALA A 582 -17.55 24.75 -0.57
CA ALA A 582 -17.34 23.67 -1.52
C ALA A 582 -16.57 24.13 -2.77
N GLU A 583 -16.87 25.34 -3.26
CA GLU A 583 -16.22 25.94 -4.42
C GLU A 583 -14.75 26.28 -4.15
N GLU A 584 -14.43 26.76 -2.94
CA GLU A 584 -13.05 27.04 -2.53
C GLU A 584 -12.26 25.75 -2.36
N ALA A 585 -12.88 24.73 -1.74
CA ALA A 585 -12.31 23.41 -1.51
C ALA A 585 -12.03 22.65 -2.81
N ALA A 586 -12.81 22.88 -3.87
CA ALA A 586 -12.64 22.22 -5.17
C ALA A 586 -11.27 22.50 -5.84
N ARG A 587 -10.54 23.52 -5.38
CA ARG A 587 -9.18 23.80 -5.87
C ARG A 587 -8.09 22.96 -5.19
N TYR A 588 -8.38 22.35 -4.05
CA TYR A 588 -7.42 21.54 -3.30
C TYR A 588 -7.50 20.08 -3.74
N THR A 589 -6.99 19.80 -4.94
CA THR A 589 -6.79 18.45 -5.45
C THR A 589 -5.29 18.14 -5.52
N VAL A 590 -4.93 16.86 -5.52
CA VAL A 590 -3.52 16.43 -5.62
C VAL A 590 -2.88 17.00 -6.88
N GLU A 591 -3.59 16.92 -8.00
CA GLU A 591 -3.15 17.38 -9.31
C GLU A 591 -2.92 18.89 -9.31
N ASN A 592 -3.84 19.68 -8.75
CA ASN A 592 -3.70 21.13 -8.76
C ASN A 592 -2.61 21.62 -7.80
N VAL A 593 -2.51 21.02 -6.61
CA VAL A 593 -1.52 21.39 -5.59
C VAL A 593 -0.09 21.07 -6.06
N LEU A 594 0.10 19.92 -6.72
CA LEU A 594 1.42 19.44 -7.13
C LEU A 594 1.77 19.74 -8.60
N ARG A 595 0.84 20.33 -9.37
CA ARG A 595 1.04 20.65 -10.80
C ARG A 595 2.35 21.35 -11.10
N GLY A 596 2.72 22.32 -10.25
CA GLY A 596 3.81 23.25 -10.53
C GLY A 596 3.67 23.90 -11.92
N ASN A 597 4.82 24.28 -12.49
CA ASN A 597 4.89 24.85 -13.84
C ASN A 597 5.03 23.79 -14.94
N ASP A 598 5.43 22.58 -14.58
CA ASP A 598 5.69 21.46 -15.52
C ASP A 598 4.46 20.55 -15.72
N GLY A 599 3.37 20.77 -14.97
CA GLY A 599 2.16 19.97 -15.12
C GLY A 599 2.19 18.66 -14.33
N TRP A 600 3.15 18.47 -13.42
CA TRP A 600 3.35 17.20 -12.72
C TRP A 600 2.06 16.70 -12.05
N ASN A 601 1.69 15.45 -12.36
CA ASN A 601 0.60 14.76 -11.71
C ASN A 601 1.11 13.43 -11.16
N PRO A 602 1.31 13.31 -9.83
CA PRO A 602 1.86 12.09 -9.25
C PRO A 602 0.88 10.89 -9.29
N LYS A 603 -0.38 11.11 -9.66
CA LYS A 603 -1.36 10.02 -9.82
C LYS A 603 -1.29 9.33 -11.18
N LEU A 604 -0.58 9.94 -12.13
CA LEU A 604 -0.28 9.31 -13.42
C LEU A 604 1.12 8.69 -13.27
N ARG A 605 1.20 7.36 -13.40
CA ARG A 605 2.49 6.67 -13.51
C ARG A 605 2.99 6.92 -14.93
N ASP A 606 4.08 7.68 -15.06
CA ASP A 606 4.85 7.80 -16.30
C ASP A 606 5.77 6.58 -16.48
#